data_AF-A0A9P6DLS6-F1
#
_entry.id   AF-A0A9P6DLS6-F1
#
_cell.length_a   1.000
_cell.length_b   1.000
_cell.length_c   1.000
_cell.angle_alpha   90.00
_cell.angle_beta   90.00
_cell.angle_gamma   90.00
#
_symmetry.space_group_name_H-M   'P 1'
#
loop_
_entity.id
_entity.type
_entity.pdbx_description
1 polymer ?
#
loop_
_entity_poly.entity_id
_entity_poly.type
_entity_poly.pdbx_seq_one_letter_code
_entity_poly.pdbx_strand_id
1 'polypeptide(L)'
;VIDYSGGYLIHVSSGTVGFVGTYWIGSRLSKDRLKHKPHIIPLVVVGAGVLWNGWNGFNGGDPCAVSTDAGAAVLNTNIATAMSALVWIMWDTIYYKKSSALGGVNGMITGLVAITPATGVVVGWGAMVIGIVSGSLPWITMNIVGKKLSLFHHVDDTLGVFHIHLVAGVCGDFLVGASTSERDAAFNISNPGGGIDGNDKQIG
;
A
#
# COMPACT_ATOMS: atom_id res chain seq x y z
N VAL A 1 3.13 13.14 14.08
CA VAL A 1 3.38 12.13 13.03
C VAL A 1 2.96 10.79 13.58
N ILE A 2 2.03 10.12 12.90
CA ILE A 2 1.55 8.79 13.26
C ILE A 2 2.05 7.82 12.19
N ASP A 3 2.76 6.80 12.62
CA ASP A 3 3.23 5.71 11.77
C ASP A 3 3.24 4.43 12.62
N TYR A 4 2.15 3.67 12.56
CA TYR A 4 1.94 2.52 13.42
C TYR A 4 2.94 1.38 13.15
N SER A 5 2.90 0.76 11.97
CA SER A 5 3.81 -0.36 11.63
C SER A 5 4.85 -0.04 10.54
N GLY A 6 5.11 1.24 10.25
CA GLY A 6 6.18 1.65 9.33
C GLY A 6 5.74 1.97 7.89
N GLY A 7 4.60 2.66 7.70
CA GLY A 7 4.20 3.26 6.43
C GLY A 7 5.30 4.11 5.82
N TYR A 8 5.77 5.10 6.59
CA TYR A 8 6.85 5.98 6.17
C TYR A 8 8.20 5.26 6.23
N LEU A 9 8.51 4.63 7.37
CA LEU A 9 9.82 4.04 7.64
C LEU A 9 10.18 2.93 6.65
N ILE A 10 9.21 2.13 6.20
CA ILE A 10 9.47 0.93 5.38
C ILE A 10 9.02 1.16 3.95
N HIS A 11 7.79 1.61 3.70
CA HIS A 11 7.24 1.63 2.34
C HIS A 11 7.61 2.87 1.56
N VAL A 12 7.48 4.06 2.15
CA VAL A 12 7.90 5.31 1.50
C VAL A 12 9.42 5.31 1.30
N SER A 13 10.18 4.89 2.33
CA SER A 13 11.64 4.82 2.23
C SER A 13 12.11 3.84 1.15
N SER A 14 11.63 2.58 1.17
CA SER A 14 12.07 1.55 0.21
C SER A 14 11.62 1.87 -1.22
N GLY A 15 10.41 2.43 -1.40
CA GLY A 15 9.94 2.85 -2.72
C GLY A 15 10.74 4.04 -3.27
N THR A 16 11.13 4.99 -2.41
CA THR A 16 12.01 6.11 -2.80
C THR A 16 13.39 5.60 -3.19
N VAL A 17 14.02 4.79 -2.33
CA VAL A 17 15.36 4.24 -2.57
C VAL A 17 15.36 3.33 -3.79
N GLY A 18 14.33 2.50 -3.99
CA GLY A 18 14.19 1.65 -5.17
C GLY A 18 14.09 2.46 -6.47
N PHE A 19 13.31 3.53 -6.48
CA PHE A 19 13.17 4.40 -7.64
C PHE A 19 14.47 5.16 -7.95
N VAL A 20 15.08 5.77 -6.94
CA VAL A 20 16.37 6.49 -7.12
C VAL A 20 17.48 5.52 -7.52
N GLY A 21 17.54 4.35 -6.89
CA GLY A 21 18.54 3.32 -7.19
C GLY A 21 18.42 2.82 -8.63
N THR A 22 17.21 2.53 -9.10
CA THR A 22 16.99 2.07 -10.49
C THR A 22 17.27 3.17 -11.52
N TYR A 23 17.04 4.45 -11.18
CA TYR A 23 17.46 5.57 -12.02
C TYR A 23 18.99 5.59 -12.21
N TRP A 24 19.77 5.43 -11.14
CA TRP A 24 21.23 5.48 -11.20
C TRP A 24 21.89 4.22 -11.79
N ILE A 25 21.35 3.04 -11.48
CA ILE A 25 21.84 1.77 -12.04
C ILE A 25 21.58 1.73 -13.56
N GLY A 26 20.50 2.37 -14.01
CA GLY A 26 20.09 2.40 -15.40
C GLY A 26 19.16 1.26 -15.77
N SER A 27 18.52 1.41 -16.93
CA SER A 27 17.52 0.47 -17.43
C SER A 27 18.14 -0.84 -17.94
N ARG A 28 17.39 -1.95 -17.84
CA ARG A 28 17.73 -3.19 -18.56
C ARG A 28 17.73 -2.96 -20.07
N LEU A 29 18.33 -3.89 -20.82
CA LEU A 29 18.34 -3.84 -22.28
C LEU A 29 16.92 -3.74 -22.83
N SER A 30 16.73 -2.94 -23.89
CA SER A 30 15.42 -2.72 -24.50
C SER A 30 14.72 -4.02 -24.91
N LYS A 31 15.48 -5.03 -25.38
CA LYS A 31 14.95 -6.36 -25.75
C LYS A 31 14.33 -7.11 -24.56
N ASP A 32 14.85 -6.91 -23.35
CA ASP A 32 14.38 -7.57 -22.13
C ASP A 32 13.16 -6.84 -21.58
N ARG A 33 13.11 -5.50 -21.70
CA ARG A 33 11.95 -4.68 -21.35
C ARG A 33 10.72 -4.99 -22.21
N LEU A 34 10.91 -5.38 -23.48
CA LEU A 34 9.83 -5.83 -24.37
C LEU A 34 9.21 -7.17 -23.92
N LYS A 35 9.96 -8.01 -23.20
CA LYS A 35 9.52 -9.32 -22.69
C LYS A 35 9.40 -9.33 -21.17
N HIS A 36 8.82 -8.27 -20.60
CA HIS A 36 8.61 -8.16 -19.15
C HIS A 36 7.41 -8.99 -18.68
N LYS A 37 7.58 -10.31 -18.59
CA LYS A 37 6.59 -11.24 -18.05
C LYS A 37 7.21 -12.08 -16.93
N PRO A 38 6.48 -12.35 -15.83
CA PRO A 38 6.94 -13.27 -14.81
C PRO A 38 7.19 -14.66 -15.38
N HIS A 39 8.23 -15.32 -14.88
CA HIS A 39 8.59 -16.69 -15.25
C HIS A 39 7.52 -17.71 -14.83
N ILE A 40 7.02 -17.62 -13.59
CA ILE A 40 5.97 -18.51 -13.04
C ILE A 40 4.97 -17.67 -12.24
N ILE A 41 3.79 -17.43 -12.80
CA ILE A 41 2.72 -16.67 -12.13
C ILE A 41 2.22 -17.37 -10.84
N PRO A 42 2.04 -18.70 -10.79
CA PRO A 42 1.65 -19.37 -9.55
C PRO A 42 2.61 -19.09 -8.37
N LEU A 43 3.92 -18.98 -8.62
CA LEU A 43 4.90 -18.68 -7.58
C LEU A 43 4.74 -17.24 -7.07
N VAL A 44 4.37 -16.29 -7.93
CA VAL A 44 4.01 -14.93 -7.51
C VAL A 44 2.81 -14.95 -6.57
N VAL A 45 1.79 -15.76 -6.89
CA VAL A 45 0.59 -15.90 -6.03
C VAL A 45 0.93 -16.57 -4.70
N VAL A 46 1.82 -17.57 -4.68
CA VAL A 46 2.31 -18.16 -3.42
C VAL A 46 3.03 -17.11 -2.58
N GLY A 47 3.93 -16.32 -3.19
CA GLY A 47 4.61 -15.22 -2.51
C GLY A 47 3.62 -14.19 -1.96
N ALA A 48 2.59 -13.85 -2.73
CA ALA A 48 1.51 -12.96 -2.29
C ALA A 48 0.77 -13.50 -1.06
N GLY A 49 0.46 -14.80 -1.04
CA GLY A 49 -0.17 -15.45 0.12
C GLY A 49 0.72 -15.44 1.37
N VAL A 50 2.03 -15.70 1.22
CA VAL A 50 2.99 -15.60 2.32
C VAL A 50 3.07 -14.17 2.85
N LEU A 51 3.11 -13.17 1.96
CA LEU A 51 3.14 -11.77 2.34
C LEU A 51 1.88 -11.36 3.09
N TRP A 52 0.68 -11.65 2.58
CA TRP A 52 -0.57 -11.31 3.26
C TRP A 52 -0.65 -11.99 4.63
N ASN A 53 -0.37 -13.29 4.69
CA ASN A 53 -0.38 -14.01 5.97
C ASN A 53 0.63 -13.40 6.96
N GLY A 54 1.87 -13.18 6.52
CA GLY A 54 2.93 -12.58 7.34
C GLY A 54 2.61 -11.15 7.77
N TRP A 55 1.86 -10.39 6.98
CA TRP A 55 1.48 -9.02 7.29
C TRP A 55 0.55 -8.90 8.50
N ASN A 56 -0.23 -9.95 8.79
CA ASN A 56 -1.00 -10.02 10.03
C ASN A 56 -0.08 -10.01 11.26
N GLY A 57 1.08 -10.67 11.18
CA GLY A 57 2.11 -10.61 12.21
C GLY A 57 2.87 -9.29 12.21
N PHE A 58 3.10 -8.72 11.03
CA PHE A 58 3.77 -7.42 10.87
C PHE A 58 2.97 -6.28 11.51
N ASN A 59 1.67 -6.17 11.21
CA ASN A 59 0.81 -5.13 11.77
C ASN A 59 0.27 -5.52 13.16
N GLY A 60 -0.23 -6.74 13.32
CA GLY A 60 -0.80 -7.20 14.60
C GLY A 60 0.23 -7.45 15.70
N GLY A 61 1.50 -7.63 15.34
CA GLY A 61 2.59 -7.83 16.29
C GLY A 61 3.24 -6.54 16.78
N ASP A 62 2.98 -5.41 16.14
CA ASP A 62 3.61 -4.12 16.47
C ASP A 62 3.38 -3.67 17.93
N PRO A 63 2.20 -3.91 18.54
CA PRO A 63 1.98 -3.66 19.97
C PRO A 63 2.90 -4.43 20.92
N CYS A 64 3.62 -5.46 20.43
CA CYS A 64 4.45 -6.36 21.23
C CYS A 64 3.70 -7.03 22.39
N ALA A 65 2.37 -7.11 22.29
CA ALA A 65 1.49 -7.61 23.32
C ALA A 65 0.21 -8.19 22.70
N VAL A 66 -0.33 -9.23 23.33
CA VAL A 66 -1.66 -9.76 23.00
C VAL A 66 -2.70 -8.81 23.59
N SER A 67 -3.39 -8.07 22.71
CA SER A 67 -4.30 -7.00 23.10
C SER A 67 -5.44 -6.83 22.10
N THR A 68 -6.45 -6.03 22.47
CA THR A 68 -7.52 -5.63 21.54
C THR A 68 -7.00 -4.81 20.37
N ASP A 69 -5.94 -4.03 20.57
CA ASP A 69 -5.27 -3.27 19.52
C ASP A 69 -4.63 -4.18 18.46
N ALA A 70 -3.90 -5.22 18.90
CA ALA A 70 -3.37 -6.24 18.00
C ALA A 70 -4.47 -6.90 17.14
N GLY A 71 -5.62 -7.20 17.75
CA GLY A 71 -6.80 -7.72 17.05
C GLY A 71 -7.39 -6.73 16.04
N ALA A 72 -7.48 -5.46 16.41
CA ALA A 72 -7.95 -4.38 15.53
C ALA A 72 -7.00 -4.17 14.35
N ALA A 73 -5.69 -4.17 14.59
CA ALA A 73 -4.67 -4.04 13.56
C ALA A 73 -4.74 -5.17 12.52
N VAL A 74 -4.91 -6.42 12.96
CA VAL A 74 -5.13 -7.57 12.06
C VAL A 74 -6.43 -7.41 11.27
N LEU A 75 -7.52 -7.01 11.91
CA LEU A 75 -8.81 -6.81 11.23
C LEU A 75 -8.72 -5.73 10.14
N ASN A 76 -8.19 -4.55 10.48
CA ASN A 76 -8.02 -3.45 9.56
C ASN A 76 -7.07 -3.79 8.40
N THR A 77 -6.00 -4.55 8.67
CA THR A 77 -5.10 -5.07 7.64
C THR A 77 -5.87 -5.84 6.56
N ASN A 78 -6.73 -6.77 6.97
CA ASN A 78 -7.48 -7.61 6.04
C ASN A 78 -8.56 -6.83 5.30
N ILE A 79 -9.27 -5.92 5.99
CA ILE A 79 -10.29 -5.07 5.36
C ILE A 79 -9.68 -4.20 4.25
N ALA A 80 -8.62 -3.45 4.56
CA ALA A 80 -7.99 -2.56 3.60
C ALA A 80 -7.41 -3.34 2.40
N THR A 81 -6.77 -4.48 2.67
CA THR A 81 -6.19 -5.34 1.64
C THR A 81 -7.24 -5.90 0.70
N ALA A 82 -8.33 -6.44 1.24
CA ALA A 82 -9.44 -6.95 0.43
C ALA A 82 -10.06 -5.85 -0.43
N MET A 83 -10.31 -4.67 0.15
CA MET A 83 -10.86 -3.53 -0.58
C MET A 83 -9.94 -3.05 -1.70
N SER A 84 -8.64 -2.93 -1.42
CA SER A 84 -7.64 -2.51 -2.41
C SER A 84 -7.51 -3.52 -3.56
N ALA A 85 -7.50 -4.82 -3.25
CA ALA A 85 -7.48 -5.87 -4.27
C ALA A 85 -8.73 -5.83 -5.15
N LEU A 86 -9.93 -5.70 -4.56
CA LEU A 86 -11.19 -5.59 -5.30
C LEU A 86 -11.22 -4.36 -6.21
N VAL A 87 -10.79 -3.21 -5.71
CA VAL A 87 -10.74 -1.96 -6.48
C VAL A 87 -9.73 -2.05 -7.62
N TRP A 88 -8.56 -2.65 -7.40
CA TRP A 88 -7.58 -2.86 -8.46
C TRP A 88 -8.14 -3.79 -9.56
N ILE A 89 -8.76 -4.90 -9.17
CA ILE A 89 -9.38 -5.85 -10.12
C ILE A 89 -10.51 -5.16 -10.90
N MET A 90 -11.29 -4.31 -10.23
CA MET A 90 -12.33 -3.52 -10.87
C MET A 90 -11.72 -2.57 -11.90
N TRP A 91 -10.64 -1.86 -11.58
CA TRP A 91 -9.95 -0.97 -12.52
C TRP A 91 -9.35 -1.73 -13.72
N ASP A 92 -8.72 -2.87 -13.49
CA ASP A 92 -8.24 -3.74 -14.57
C ASP A 92 -9.39 -4.16 -15.49
N THR A 93 -10.52 -4.56 -14.91
CA THR A 93 -11.72 -4.95 -15.66
C THR A 93 -12.28 -3.78 -16.47
N ILE A 94 -12.37 -2.59 -15.88
CA ILE A 94 -12.93 -1.40 -16.55
C ILE A 94 -12.02 -0.97 -17.71
N TYR A 95 -10.72 -0.87 -17.47
CA TYR A 95 -9.77 -0.29 -18.41
C TYR A 95 -9.25 -1.29 -19.45
N TYR A 96 -8.85 -2.48 -19.02
CA TYR A 96 -8.31 -3.53 -19.89
C TYR A 96 -9.35 -4.54 -20.37
N LYS A 97 -10.61 -4.43 -19.90
CA LYS A 97 -11.71 -5.37 -20.21
C LYS A 97 -11.46 -6.81 -19.75
N LYS A 98 -10.48 -7.00 -18.85
CA LYS A 98 -10.12 -8.29 -18.25
C LYS A 98 -9.35 -8.08 -16.94
N SER A 99 -9.57 -8.97 -15.99
CA SER A 99 -8.80 -9.02 -14.74
C SER A 99 -7.47 -9.75 -14.92
N SER A 100 -6.50 -9.42 -14.08
CA SER A 100 -5.15 -9.99 -14.10
C SER A 100 -4.82 -10.55 -12.72
N ALA A 101 -4.23 -11.77 -12.65
CA ALA A 101 -3.72 -12.31 -11.39
C ALA A 101 -2.63 -11.41 -10.79
N LEU A 102 -1.75 -10.85 -11.63
CA LEU A 102 -0.73 -9.89 -11.20
C LEU A 102 -1.36 -8.58 -10.73
N GLY A 103 -2.46 -8.15 -11.37
CA GLY A 103 -3.21 -6.99 -10.93
C GLY A 103 -3.81 -7.19 -9.55
N GLY A 104 -4.44 -8.34 -9.30
CA GLY A 104 -4.95 -8.71 -7.99
C GLY A 104 -3.85 -8.73 -6.91
N VAL A 105 -2.66 -9.27 -7.23
CA VAL A 105 -1.50 -9.26 -6.33
C VAL A 105 -1.02 -7.83 -6.05
N ASN A 106 -0.93 -6.97 -7.07
CA ASN A 106 -0.56 -5.58 -6.88
C ASN A 106 -1.56 -4.85 -5.98
N GLY A 107 -2.87 -5.00 -6.23
CA GLY A 107 -3.91 -4.40 -5.41
C GLY A 107 -3.91 -4.88 -3.97
N MET A 108 -3.62 -6.17 -3.76
CA MET A 108 -3.39 -6.72 -2.43
C MET A 108 -2.21 -6.03 -1.73
N ILE A 109 -1.03 -5.96 -2.37
CA ILE A 109 0.16 -5.34 -1.79
C ILE A 109 -0.08 -3.86 -1.48
N THR A 110 -0.74 -3.10 -2.36
CA THR A 110 -0.97 -1.67 -2.10
C THR A 110 -1.90 -1.43 -0.93
N GLY A 111 -2.88 -2.31 -0.69
CA GLY A 111 -3.74 -2.24 0.50
C GLY A 111 -2.95 -2.54 1.78
N LEU A 112 -2.12 -3.59 1.76
CA LEU A 112 -1.23 -3.94 2.87
C LEU A 112 -0.27 -2.79 3.21
N VAL A 113 0.33 -2.18 2.20
CA VAL A 113 1.22 -1.04 2.34
C VAL A 113 0.49 0.17 2.92
N ALA A 114 -0.63 0.58 2.30
CA ALA A 114 -1.29 1.83 2.66
C ALA A 114 -1.94 1.78 4.05
N ILE A 115 -2.35 0.61 4.53
CA ILE A 115 -2.93 0.49 5.87
C ILE A 115 -1.86 0.44 6.96
N THR A 116 -0.62 0.06 6.64
CA THR A 116 0.50 -0.10 7.60
C THR A 116 0.66 1.05 8.61
N PRO A 117 0.63 2.34 8.23
CA PRO A 117 0.77 3.43 9.21
C PRO A 117 -0.47 3.63 10.10
N ALA A 118 -1.60 2.99 9.76
CA ALA A 118 -2.92 3.29 10.29
C ALA A 118 -3.57 2.13 11.07
N THR A 119 -3.01 0.92 11.06
CA THR A 119 -3.73 -0.31 11.42
C THR A 119 -4.37 -0.32 12.80
N GLY A 120 -3.70 0.22 13.82
CA GLY A 120 -4.24 0.28 15.20
C GLY A 120 -4.91 1.60 15.57
N VAL A 121 -5.03 2.54 14.63
CA VAL A 121 -5.45 3.92 14.94
C VAL A 121 -6.62 4.42 14.08
N VAL A 122 -7.21 3.55 13.25
CA VAL A 122 -8.39 3.84 12.44
C VAL A 122 -9.51 2.85 12.69
N VAL A 123 -10.73 3.35 12.62
CA VAL A 123 -11.96 2.56 12.58
C VAL A 123 -12.07 1.75 11.29
N GLY A 124 -12.84 0.65 11.34
CA GLY A 124 -12.97 -0.27 10.21
C GLY A 124 -13.46 0.35 8.89
N TRP A 125 -14.28 1.42 8.94
CA TRP A 125 -14.65 2.15 7.73
C TRP A 125 -13.49 2.98 7.16
N GLY A 126 -12.62 3.51 8.01
CA GLY A 126 -11.39 4.20 7.60
C GLY A 126 -10.46 3.24 6.85
N ALA A 127 -10.32 2.00 7.33
CA ALA A 127 -9.59 0.95 6.63
C ALA A 127 -10.17 0.63 5.23
N MET A 128 -11.50 0.63 5.07
CA MET A 128 -12.12 0.48 3.74
C MET A 128 -11.77 1.64 2.80
N VAL A 129 -11.82 2.89 3.29
CA VAL A 129 -11.47 4.08 2.51
C VAL A 129 -10.01 4.04 2.08
N ILE A 130 -9.09 3.71 3.00
CA ILE A 130 -7.67 3.52 2.71
C ILE A 130 -7.48 2.49 1.60
N GLY A 131 -8.15 1.33 1.72
CA GLY A 131 -8.12 0.29 0.69
C GLY A 131 -8.62 0.77 -0.68
N ILE A 132 -9.71 1.53 -0.73
CA ILE A 132 -10.23 2.06 -2.00
C ILE A 132 -9.23 3.02 -2.66
N VAL A 133 -8.63 3.91 -1.87
CA VAL A 133 -7.66 4.89 -2.36
C VAL A 133 -6.37 4.19 -2.81
N SER A 134 -5.86 3.23 -2.04
CA SER A 134 -4.65 2.46 -2.36
C SER A 134 -4.83 1.49 -3.53
N GLY A 135 -6.06 1.04 -3.80
CA GLY A 135 -6.39 0.28 -4.99
C GLY A 135 -6.48 1.15 -6.24
N SER A 136 -6.74 2.45 -6.08
CA SER A 136 -6.98 3.39 -7.19
C SER A 136 -5.75 4.21 -7.57
N LEU A 137 -5.11 4.91 -6.63
CA LEU A 137 -4.03 5.85 -6.93
C LEU A 137 -2.75 5.15 -7.43
N PRO A 138 -2.22 4.12 -6.74
CA PRO A 138 -1.19 3.26 -7.30
C PRO A 138 -1.53 2.67 -8.67
N TRP A 139 -2.78 2.23 -8.88
CA TRP A 139 -3.22 1.71 -10.19
C TRP A 139 -3.13 2.79 -11.28
N ILE A 140 -3.65 3.99 -11.02
CA ILE A 140 -3.63 5.13 -11.95
C ILE A 140 -2.19 5.54 -12.25
N THR A 141 -1.36 5.66 -11.22
CA THR A 141 0.03 6.07 -11.39
C THR A 141 0.82 5.04 -12.20
N MET A 142 0.62 3.74 -11.96
CA MET A 142 1.30 2.68 -12.70
C MET A 142 0.80 2.55 -14.15
N ASN A 143 -0.51 2.56 -14.35
CA ASN A 143 -1.11 2.16 -15.63
C ASN A 143 -1.38 3.31 -16.59
N ILE A 144 -1.49 4.55 -16.09
CA ILE A 144 -1.80 5.73 -16.89
C ILE A 144 -0.65 6.73 -16.84
N VAL A 145 -0.29 7.21 -15.65
CA VAL A 145 0.67 8.32 -15.51
C VAL A 145 2.09 7.87 -15.85
N GLY A 146 2.55 6.77 -15.28
CA GLY A 146 3.91 6.23 -15.47
C GLY A 146 4.18 5.83 -16.92
N LYS A 147 3.15 5.45 -17.69
CA LYS A 147 3.31 5.17 -19.13
C LYS A 147 3.48 6.45 -19.96
N LYS A 148 2.98 7.59 -19.49
CA LYS A 148 2.97 8.87 -20.22
C LYS A 148 4.14 9.79 -19.86
N LEU A 149 4.59 9.77 -18.61
CA LEU A 149 5.64 10.66 -18.15
C LEU A 149 7.03 10.19 -18.61
N SER A 150 7.78 11.08 -19.24
CA SER A 150 9.13 10.81 -19.77
C SER A 150 10.13 10.38 -18.69
N LEU A 151 9.94 10.84 -17.45
CA LEU A 151 10.75 10.42 -16.30
C LEU A 151 10.78 8.89 -16.16
N PHE A 152 9.62 8.24 -16.26
CA PHE A 152 9.49 6.79 -16.11
C PHE A 152 9.96 6.00 -17.33
N HIS A 153 10.28 6.66 -18.45
CA HIS A 153 10.88 5.97 -19.60
C HIS A 153 12.35 5.61 -19.36
N HIS A 154 13.02 6.39 -18.49
CA HIS A 154 14.42 6.25 -18.12
C HIS A 154 14.63 5.42 -16.85
N VAL A 155 13.56 5.15 -16.10
CA VAL A 155 13.58 4.33 -14.89
C VAL A 155 12.96 2.98 -15.19
N ASP A 156 13.74 1.92 -14.99
CA ASP A 156 13.28 0.54 -15.17
C ASP A 156 12.95 -0.11 -13.82
N ASP A 157 11.92 0.43 -13.17
CA ASP A 157 11.36 -0.15 -11.96
C ASP A 157 10.60 -1.44 -12.32
N THR A 158 11.34 -2.55 -12.28
CA THR A 158 10.90 -3.83 -12.83
C THR A 158 9.66 -4.40 -12.12
N LEU A 159 9.46 -4.10 -10.85
CA LEU A 159 8.32 -4.61 -10.06
C LEU A 159 7.28 -3.52 -9.78
N GLY A 160 7.53 -2.28 -10.21
CA GLY A 160 6.66 -1.14 -9.93
C GLY A 160 6.67 -0.75 -8.44
N VAL A 161 7.80 -0.96 -7.75
CA VAL A 161 8.01 -0.64 -6.33
C VAL A 161 7.64 0.81 -6.02
N PHE A 162 7.95 1.75 -6.91
CA PHE A 162 7.54 3.15 -6.80
C PHE A 162 6.02 3.28 -6.62
N HIS A 163 5.25 2.57 -7.41
CA HIS A 163 3.79 2.68 -7.37
C HIS A 163 3.19 1.91 -6.19
N ILE A 164 3.65 0.68 -5.98
CA ILE A 164 3.02 -0.22 -5.01
C ILE A 164 3.51 0.01 -3.57
N HIS A 165 4.69 0.61 -3.38
CA HIS A 165 5.22 0.97 -2.05
C HIS A 165 5.22 2.49 -1.83
N LEU A 166 5.89 3.28 -2.68
CA LEU A 166 6.00 4.72 -2.42
C LEU A 166 4.65 5.44 -2.55
N VAL A 167 3.96 5.32 -3.70
CA VAL A 167 2.66 5.98 -3.88
C VAL A 167 1.63 5.45 -2.88
N ALA A 168 1.56 4.13 -2.69
CA ALA A 168 0.65 3.53 -1.72
C ALA A 168 0.95 3.96 -0.28
N GLY A 169 2.22 4.00 0.11
CA GLY A 169 2.68 4.41 1.44
C GLY A 169 2.35 5.87 1.72
N VAL A 170 2.63 6.78 0.77
CA VAL A 170 2.24 8.20 0.87
C VAL A 170 0.72 8.36 1.00
N CYS A 171 -0.06 7.55 0.28
CA CYS A 171 -1.53 7.56 0.44
C CYS A 171 -1.92 7.14 1.86
N GLY A 172 -1.29 6.09 2.40
CA GLY A 172 -1.50 5.62 3.77
C GLY A 172 -1.15 6.67 4.82
N ASP A 173 0.05 7.26 4.73
CA ASP A 173 0.55 8.27 5.66
C ASP A 173 -0.34 9.53 5.66
N PHE A 174 -0.83 9.94 4.50
CA PHE A 174 -1.79 11.05 4.41
C PHE A 174 -3.15 10.68 5.02
N LEU A 175 -3.66 9.49 4.70
CA LEU A 175 -4.98 9.07 5.14
C LEU A 175 -5.04 8.72 6.61
N VAL A 176 -3.96 8.24 7.25
CA VAL A 176 -3.93 8.09 8.71
C VAL A 176 -4.10 9.46 9.37
N GLY A 177 -3.43 10.50 8.84
CA GLY A 177 -3.59 11.87 9.33
C GLY A 177 -5.04 12.37 9.26
N ALA A 178 -5.75 11.99 8.21
CA ALA A 178 -7.14 12.38 8.01
C ALA A 178 -8.14 11.53 8.83
N SER A 179 -7.94 10.22 8.90
CA SER A 179 -8.96 9.24 9.33
C SER A 179 -8.73 8.61 10.70
N THR A 180 -7.62 8.94 11.36
CA THR A 180 -7.39 8.46 12.72
C THR A 180 -8.39 9.04 13.71
N SER A 181 -8.84 8.25 14.68
CA SER A 181 -9.84 8.69 15.66
C SER A 181 -9.31 8.74 17.10
N GLU A 182 -9.72 9.76 17.85
CA GLU A 182 -9.52 9.87 19.30
C GLU A 182 -10.18 8.71 20.07
N ARG A 183 -11.14 8.02 19.44
CA ARG A 183 -11.97 6.97 20.05
C ARG A 183 -11.43 5.56 19.80
N ASP A 184 -10.43 5.43 18.95
CA ASP A 184 -9.85 4.14 18.61
C ASP A 184 -8.87 3.66 19.68
N ALA A 185 -8.80 2.35 19.84
CA ALA A 185 -7.90 1.68 20.77
C ALA A 185 -6.45 1.71 20.29
N ALA A 186 -5.89 2.90 20.09
CA ALA A 186 -4.48 3.07 19.80
C ALA A 186 -3.67 2.80 21.07
N PHE A 187 -2.78 1.81 21.03
CA PHE A 187 -1.96 1.35 22.16
C PHE A 187 -1.34 2.47 23.02
N ASN A 188 -2.03 2.94 24.05
CA ASN A 188 -1.55 4.00 24.93
C ASN A 188 -1.06 5.27 24.18
N ILE A 189 -1.45 5.43 22.91
CA ILE A 189 -1.12 6.58 22.09
C ILE A 189 -2.20 7.61 22.42
N SER A 190 -1.85 8.68 23.11
CA SER A 190 -2.74 9.84 23.19
C SER A 190 -2.86 10.40 21.77
N ASN A 191 -3.94 10.04 21.09
CA ASN A 191 -4.21 10.51 19.75
C ASN A 191 -5.27 11.61 19.84
N PRO A 192 -4.93 12.88 19.55
CA PRO A 192 -5.92 13.97 19.51
C PRO A 192 -6.92 13.84 18.34
N GLY A 193 -6.96 12.70 17.66
CA GLY A 193 -7.76 12.46 16.46
C GLY A 193 -7.10 13.06 15.22
N GLY A 194 -7.66 12.73 14.07
CA GLY A 194 -7.28 13.24 12.76
C GLY A 194 -8.24 14.32 12.25
N GLY A 195 -8.21 14.56 10.95
CA GLY A 195 -9.16 15.48 10.28
C GLY A 195 -10.64 15.14 10.56
N ILE A 196 -10.98 13.85 10.71
CA ILE A 196 -12.35 13.42 11.04
C ILE A 196 -12.84 13.91 12.42
N ASP A 197 -11.91 14.18 13.34
CA ASP A 197 -12.19 14.70 14.68
C ASP A 197 -11.89 16.22 14.76
N GLY A 198 -11.64 16.88 13.63
CA GLY A 198 -11.36 18.32 13.55
C GLY A 198 -9.90 18.71 13.79
N ASN A 199 -8.99 17.74 13.86
CA ASN A 199 -7.56 17.99 14.03
C ASN A 199 -6.80 17.96 12.69
N ASP A 200 -7.02 18.98 11.86
CA ASP A 200 -6.37 19.10 10.54
C ASP A 200 -4.84 19.17 10.59
N LYS A 201 -4.28 19.54 11.75
CA LYS A 201 -2.83 19.55 11.97
C LYS A 201 -2.20 18.16 11.90
N GLN A 202 -2.99 17.10 12.08
CA GLN A 202 -2.50 15.72 12.00
C GLN A 202 -2.29 15.25 10.54
N ILE A 203 -2.85 15.99 9.56
CA ILE A 203 -2.66 15.75 8.12
C ILE A 203 -1.34 16.36 7.62
N GLY A 204 -0.95 17.52 8.18
CA GLY A 204 0.26 18.27 7.81
C GLY A 204 1.51 17.78 8.52
#